data_AF-K2F2P2-F1
#
_entry.id   AF-K2F2P2-F1
#
_cell.length_a   1.000
_cell.length_b   1.000
_cell.length_c   1.000
_cell.angle_alpha   90.00
_cell.angle_beta   90.00
_cell.angle_gamma   90.00
#
_symmetry.space_group_name_H-M   'P 1'
#
loop_
_entity.id
_entity.type
_entity.pdbx_description
1 polymer ?
#
loop_
_entity_poly.entity_id
_entity_poly.type
_entity_poly.pdbx_seq_one_letter_code
_entity_poly.pdbx_strand_id
1 'polypeptide(L)'
;MNTQTIIGLEDYSISELELCICNHIATLKENFIFEGLDFSIIKIVFFGSRIFGKPKKNSDLDIKIEYIGKAREDDLFNALNDKKYRLYIEDIAVDFYPKRL
;
A
#
# COMPACT_ATOMS: atom_id res chain seq x y z
N MET A 1 -17.97 -17.38 -3.11
CA MET A 1 -16.68 -16.77 -2.71
C MET A 1 -16.92 -15.28 -2.65
N ASN A 2 -16.73 -14.62 -1.50
CA ASN A 2 -16.78 -13.16 -1.46
C ASN A 2 -15.53 -12.65 -2.17
N THR A 3 -15.66 -12.27 -3.44
CA THR A 3 -14.62 -11.51 -4.12
C THR A 3 -14.61 -10.13 -3.48
N GLN A 4 -13.54 -9.82 -2.75
CA GLN A 4 -13.35 -8.48 -2.21
C GLN A 4 -13.16 -7.53 -3.40
N THR A 5 -14.20 -6.75 -3.71
CA THR A 5 -14.14 -5.72 -4.76
C THR A 5 -13.63 -4.41 -4.17
N ILE A 6 -12.78 -3.71 -4.90
CA ILE A 6 -12.26 -2.39 -4.53
C ILE A 6 -12.89 -1.36 -5.45
N ILE A 7 -13.70 -0.45 -4.90
CA ILE A 7 -14.44 0.52 -5.71
C ILE A 7 -13.50 1.49 -6.40
N GLY A 8 -13.68 1.68 -7.71
CA GLY A 8 -12.83 2.44 -8.61
C GLY A 8 -11.64 1.67 -9.19
N LEU A 9 -11.48 0.39 -8.81
CA LEU A 9 -10.46 -0.53 -9.33
C LEU A 9 -11.11 -1.91 -9.60
N GLU A 10 -12.37 -1.92 -10.04
CA GLU A 10 -13.17 -3.15 -10.22
C GLU A 10 -12.63 -4.06 -11.32
N ASP A 11 -11.85 -3.50 -12.27
CA ASP A 11 -11.20 -4.24 -13.35
C ASP A 11 -9.92 -4.97 -12.88
N TYR A 12 -9.48 -4.75 -11.64
CA TYR A 12 -8.32 -5.40 -11.06
C TYR A 12 -8.71 -6.52 -10.10
N SER A 13 -8.07 -7.67 -10.22
CA SER A 13 -8.07 -8.68 -9.17
C SER A 13 -7.23 -8.23 -7.97
N ILE A 14 -7.53 -8.79 -6.78
CA ILE A 14 -6.73 -8.54 -5.58
C ILE A 14 -5.25 -8.90 -5.80
N SER A 15 -4.96 -10.00 -6.50
CA SER A 15 -3.59 -10.42 -6.77
C SER A 15 -2.84 -9.47 -7.71
N GLU A 16 -3.52 -8.85 -8.68
CA GLU A 16 -2.90 -7.80 -9.51
C GLU A 16 -2.58 -6.56 -8.68
N LEU A 17 -3.47 -6.16 -7.77
CA LEU A 17 -3.23 -5.03 -6.87
C LEU A 17 -2.09 -5.31 -5.89
N GLU A 18 -2.03 -6.51 -5.32
CA GLU A 18 -0.91 -6.97 -4.49
C GLU A 18 0.40 -6.96 -5.27
N LEU A 19 0.40 -7.38 -6.53
CA LEU A 19 1.58 -7.33 -7.41
C LEU A 19 2.02 -5.88 -7.67
N CYS A 20 1.09 -4.96 -7.95
CA CYS A 20 1.39 -3.54 -8.09
C CYS A 20 2.06 -2.98 -6.82
N ILE A 21 1.53 -3.32 -5.64
CA ILE A 21 2.07 -2.90 -4.34
C ILE A 21 3.48 -3.47 -4.12
N CYS A 22 3.69 -4.77 -4.37
CA CYS A 22 4.99 -5.42 -4.22
C CYS A 22 6.03 -4.83 -5.18
N ASN A 23 5.67 -4.60 -6.44
CA ASN A 23 6.56 -3.99 -7.43
C ASN A 23 6.93 -2.56 -7.05
N HIS A 24 5.97 -1.79 -6.52
CA HIS A 24 6.22 -0.44 -6.04
C HIS A 24 7.23 -0.43 -4.88
N ILE A 25 7.03 -1.29 -3.88
CA ILE A 25 7.94 -1.40 -2.72
C ILE A 25 9.33 -1.89 -3.16
N ALA A 26 9.40 -2.82 -4.11
CA ALA A 26 10.68 -3.23 -4.70
C ALA A 26 11.39 -2.06 -5.39
N THR A 27 10.65 -1.23 -6.14
CA THR A 27 11.19 -0.03 -6.79
C THR A 27 11.73 0.98 -5.78
N LEU A 28 11.00 1.23 -4.68
CA LEU A 28 11.48 2.11 -3.60
C LEU A 28 12.77 1.58 -2.97
N LYS A 29 12.87 0.27 -2.79
CA LYS A 29 14.09 -0.38 -2.29
C LYS A 29 15.27 -0.22 -3.26
N GLU A 30 15.05 -0.42 -4.56
CA GLU A 30 16.06 -0.22 -5.60
C GLU A 30 16.54 1.23 -5.70
N ASN A 31 15.67 2.19 -5.39
CA ASN A 31 16.00 3.62 -5.32
C ASN A 31 16.55 4.06 -3.95
N PHE A 32 16.92 3.11 -3.08
CA PHE A 32 17.51 3.37 -1.76
C PHE A 32 16.62 4.18 -0.81
N ILE A 33 15.30 4.23 -1.05
CA ILE A 33 14.35 4.99 -0.21
C ILE A 33 14.22 4.38 1.19
N PHE A 34 14.47 3.07 1.30
CA PHE A 34 14.46 2.34 2.57
C PHE A 34 15.87 2.12 3.15
N GLU A 35 16.87 2.88 2.74
CA GLU A 35 18.22 2.74 3.28
C GLU A 35 18.22 2.89 4.81
N GLY A 36 18.78 1.90 5.51
CA GLY A 36 18.77 1.84 6.97
C GLY A 36 17.47 1.33 7.61
N LEU A 37 16.44 1.02 6.82
CA LEU A 37 15.19 0.44 7.32
C LEU A 37 15.18 -1.09 7.14
N ASP A 38 15.26 -1.80 8.26
CA ASP A 38 15.16 -3.26 8.31
C ASP A 38 13.71 -3.72 8.47
N PHE A 39 13.11 -4.23 7.40
CA PHE A 39 11.75 -4.77 7.40
C PHE A 39 11.54 -5.87 6.35
N SER A 40 10.55 -6.73 6.58
CA SER A 40 10.05 -7.73 5.65
C SER A 40 8.53 -7.83 5.75
N ILE A 41 7.85 -7.66 4.63
CA ILE A 41 6.39 -7.68 4.55
C ILE A 41 5.89 -9.11 4.69
N ILE A 42 4.90 -9.28 5.56
CA ILE A 42 4.21 -10.54 5.82
C ILE A 42 2.84 -10.55 5.17
N LYS A 43 2.14 -9.41 5.14
CA LYS A 43 0.76 -9.33 4.66
C LYS A 43 0.41 -7.95 4.12
N ILE A 44 -0.43 -7.92 3.10
CA ILE A 44 -1.11 -6.73 2.58
C ILE A 44 -2.60 -6.85 2.94
N VAL A 45 -3.17 -5.78 3.47
CA VAL A 45 -4.60 -5.72 3.83
C VAL A 45 -5.19 -4.44 3.28
N PHE A 46 -6.12 -4.57 2.34
CA PHE A 46 -6.91 -3.45 1.83
C PHE A 46 -8.00 -3.08 2.82
N PHE A 47 -8.17 -1.78 3.09
CA PHE A 47 -9.23 -1.29 3.96
C PHE A 47 -9.73 0.08 3.53
N GLY A 48 -10.59 0.68 4.34
CA GLY A 48 -11.05 2.04 4.13
C GLY A 48 -12.20 2.17 3.14
N SER A 49 -12.40 3.39 2.66
CA SER A 49 -13.66 3.80 2.04
C SER A 49 -14.01 3.04 0.75
N ARG A 50 -12.99 2.67 -0.04
CA ARG A 50 -13.11 1.90 -1.30
C ARG A 50 -13.48 0.43 -1.08
N ILE A 51 -13.20 -0.11 0.11
CA ILE A 51 -13.59 -1.47 0.51
C ILE A 51 -14.99 -1.47 1.15
N PHE A 52 -15.31 -0.44 1.92
CA PHE A 52 -16.56 -0.37 2.70
C PHE A 52 -17.74 0.28 1.97
N GLY A 53 -17.64 0.51 0.65
CA GLY A 53 -18.79 0.97 -0.13
C GLY A 53 -19.07 2.47 -0.12
N LYS A 54 -18.18 3.30 0.43
CA LYS A 54 -18.44 4.74 0.63
C LYS A 54 -17.28 5.66 0.21
N PRO A 55 -16.61 5.44 -0.93
CA PRO A 55 -15.58 6.36 -1.39
C PRO A 55 -16.19 7.70 -1.83
N LYS A 56 -15.44 8.78 -1.61
CA LYS A 56 -15.69 10.08 -2.23
C LYS A 56 -14.87 10.15 -3.53
N LYS A 57 -15.17 11.15 -4.37
CA LYS A 57 -14.48 11.36 -5.67
C LYS A 57 -12.95 11.31 -5.56
N ASN A 58 -12.38 11.86 -4.47
CA ASN A 58 -10.94 11.95 -4.24
C ASN A 58 -10.48 11.02 -3.09
N SER A 59 -11.21 9.94 -2.82
CA SER A 59 -10.76 8.95 -1.82
C SER A 59 -9.49 8.26 -2.29
N ASP A 60 -8.51 8.11 -1.41
CA ASP A 60 -7.35 7.26 -1.65
C ASP A 60 -7.72 5.76 -1.52
N LEU A 61 -6.79 4.88 -1.90
CA LEU A 61 -6.81 3.47 -1.55
C LEU A 61 -5.94 3.25 -0.29
N ASP A 62 -6.59 2.89 0.82
CA ASP A 62 -5.90 2.63 2.08
C ASP A 62 -5.41 1.17 2.15
N ILE A 63 -4.11 0.98 2.35
CA ILE A 63 -3.51 -0.34 2.51
C ILE A 63 -2.72 -0.43 3.80
N LYS A 64 -2.88 -1.53 4.53
CA LYS A 64 -2.04 -1.86 5.68
C LYS A 64 -1.03 -2.90 5.23
N ILE A 65 0.24 -2.63 5.53
CA ILE A 65 1.30 -3.62 5.37
C ILE A 65 1.71 -4.12 6.76
N GLU A 66 1.55 -5.41 7.00
CA GLU A 66 2.05 -6.05 8.22
C GLU A 66 3.47 -6.53 7.95
N TYR A 67 4.41 -6.20 8.83
CA TYR A 67 5.83 -6.50 8.63
C TYR A 67 6.53 -6.95 9.91
N ILE A 68 7.63 -7.67 9.74
CA ILE A 68 8.61 -7.96 10.79
C ILE A 68 9.91 -7.20 10.52
N GLY A 69 10.70 -6.93 11.55
CA GLY A 69 11.98 -6.23 11.44
C GLY A 69 12.14 -5.14 12.49
N LYS A 70 13.20 -4.33 12.37
CA LYS A 70 13.55 -3.28 13.35
C LYS A 70 13.08 -1.89 12.97
N ALA A 71 12.74 -1.65 11.71
CA ALA A 71 12.25 -0.35 11.25
C ALA A 71 11.07 0.13 12.12
N ARG A 72 11.06 1.43 12.44
CA ARG A 72 9.94 2.07 13.15
C ARG A 72 8.78 2.26 12.18
N GLU A 73 7.56 2.13 12.68
CA GLU A 73 6.34 2.30 11.86
C GLU A 73 6.32 3.69 11.20
N ASP A 74 6.67 4.76 11.93
CA ASP A 74 6.70 6.13 11.39
C ASP A 74 7.73 6.33 10.27
N ASP A 75 8.92 5.72 10.39
CA ASP A 75 9.98 5.86 9.38
C ASP A 75 9.55 5.17 8.07
N LEU A 76 8.94 3.98 8.18
CA LEU A 76 8.35 3.30 7.03
C LEU A 76 7.15 4.05 6.47
N PHE A 77 6.30 4.63 7.31
CA PHE A 77 5.15 5.40 6.87
C PHE A 77 5.60 6.59 6.03
N ASN A 78 6.61 7.32 6.49
CA ASN A 78 7.18 8.45 5.76
C ASN A 78 7.81 8.02 4.44
N ALA A 79 8.58 6.92 4.44
CA ALA A 79 9.25 6.43 3.23
C ALA A 79 8.25 5.91 2.17
N LEU A 80 7.19 5.21 2.59
CA LEU A 80 6.16 4.65 1.69
C LEU A 80 5.21 5.73 1.14
N ASN A 81 4.93 6.78 1.92
CA ASN A 81 3.98 7.83 1.54
C ASN A 81 4.66 9.14 1.10
N ASP A 82 5.96 9.11 0.79
CA ASP A 82 6.65 10.28 0.26
C ASP A 82 5.97 10.77 -1.02
N LYS A 83 5.58 12.04 -1.05
CA LYS A 83 4.86 12.65 -2.18
C LYS A 83 5.63 12.54 -3.50
N LYS A 84 6.96 12.49 -3.47
CA LYS A 84 7.81 12.35 -4.65
C LYS A 84 7.70 10.95 -5.27
N TYR A 85 7.41 9.95 -4.46
CA TYR A 85 7.39 8.55 -4.87
C TYR A 85 6.03 7.89 -4.66
N ARG A 86 4.96 8.67 -4.43
CA ARG A 86 3.63 8.15 -4.12
C ARG A 86 3.14 7.22 -5.23
N LEU A 87 2.64 6.05 -4.85
CA LEU A 87 1.99 5.12 -5.77
C LEU A 87 0.62 5.65 -6.18
N TYR A 88 0.35 5.56 -7.48
CA TYR A 88 -0.97 5.71 -8.08
C TYR A 88 -1.29 4.44 -8.85
N ILE A 89 -2.51 3.92 -8.68
CA ILE A 89 -3.08 2.86 -9.52
C ILE A 89 -4.20 3.55 -10.30
N GLU A 90 -4.02 3.67 -11.62
CA GLU A 90 -4.73 4.66 -12.43
C GLU A 90 -4.56 6.07 -11.81
N ASP A 91 -5.65 6.80 -11.61
CA ASP A 91 -5.66 8.13 -10.96
C ASP A 91 -5.88 8.05 -9.43
N ILE A 92 -5.84 6.85 -8.83
CA ILE A 92 -6.12 6.65 -7.40
C ILE A 92 -4.81 6.57 -6.64
N ALA A 93 -4.58 7.56 -5.77
CA ALA A 93 -3.47 7.54 -4.86
C ALA A 93 -3.61 6.41 -3.81
N VAL A 94 -2.47 5.83 -3.43
CA VAL A 94 -2.40 4.76 -2.43
C VAL A 94 -1.76 5.31 -1.15
N ASP A 95 -2.42 5.10 -0.01
CA ASP A 95 -1.90 5.41 1.32
C ASP A 95 -1.50 4.12 2.06
N PHE A 96 -0.26 4.09 2.52
CA PHE A 96 0.33 2.93 3.21
C PHE A 96 0.33 3.14 4.72
N TYR A 97 -0.17 2.13 5.45
CA TYR A 97 -0.20 2.10 6.90
C TYR A 97 0.63 0.90 7.39
N PRO A 98 1.92 1.08 7.70
CA PRO A 98 2.76 0.00 8.17
C PRO A 98 2.38 -0.39 9.61
N LYS A 99 2.34 -1.69 9.87
CA LYS A 99 2.10 -2.27 11.20
C LYS A 99 3.15 -3.32 11.49
N ARG A 100 3.98 -3.10 12.51
CA ARG A 100 4.96 -4.09 12.97
C ARG A 100 4.25 -5.17 13.79
N LEU A 101 4.59 -6.43 13.50
CA LEU A 101 4.14 -7.61 14.24
C LEU A 101 5.11 -7.99 15.36
#